data_AF-A0A7X7S2J9-F1
#
_entry.id   AF-A0A7X7S2J9-F1
#
_cell.length_a   1.000
_cell.length_b   1.000
_cell.length_c   1.000
_cell.angle_alpha   90.00
_cell.angle_beta   90.00
_cell.angle_gamma   90.00
#
_symmetry.space_group_name_H-M   'P 1'
#
loop_
_entity.id
_entity.type
_entity.pdbx_description
1 polymer ?
#
loop_
_entity_poly.entity_id
_entity_poly.type
_entity_poly.pdbx_seq_one_letter_code
_entity_poly.pdbx_strand_id
1 'polypeptide(L)' 'MKVSSPEEIAYRLGYISAEDLLELAKPMEKNSYGKYLQGLVVNTRDLQSRVV' A
#
# COMPACT_ATOMS: atom_id res chain seq x y z
N MET A 1 20.57 5.27 4.51
CA MET A 1 20.28 4.03 3.78
C MET A 1 18.78 3.74 3.96
N LYS A 2 17.92 4.19 3.04
CA LYS A 2 16.44 4.14 3.20
C LYS A 2 15.91 2.86 2.55
N VAL A 3 16.00 1.76 3.28
CA VAL A 3 15.49 0.45 2.83
C VAL A 3 13.97 0.47 2.99
N SER A 4 13.30 0.32 1.84
CA SER A 4 11.89 0.05 1.61
C SER A 4 11.00 -0.06 2.84
N SER A 5 10.02 0.85 2.92
CA SER A 5 8.92 0.72 3.85
C SER A 5 8.32 -0.69 3.80
N PRO A 6 8.25 -1.39 4.95
CA PRO A 6 7.72 -2.75 5.02
C PRO A 6 6.25 -2.82 4.60
N GLU A 7 5.47 -1.74 4.73
CA GLU A 7 4.05 -1.74 4.34
C GLU A 7 3.85 -1.97 2.83
N GLU A 8 4.66 -1.31 1.98
CA GLU A 8 4.57 -1.49 0.52
C GLU A 8 4.95 -2.93 0.13
N ILE A 9 6.00 -3.47 0.74
CA ILE A 9 6.44 -4.85 0.51
C ILE A 9 5.35 -5.82 0.97
N ALA A 10 4.78 -5.62 2.16
CA ALA A 10 3.73 -6.47 2.69
C ALA A 10 2.49 -6.48 1.79
N TYR A 11 2.10 -5.32 1.26
CA TYR A 11 0.98 -5.21 0.32
C TYR A 11 1.27 -5.87 -1.03
N ARG A 12 2.47 -5.65 -1.60
CA ARG A 12 2.90 -6.27 -2.86
C ARG A 12 3.05 -7.80 -2.76
N LEU A 13 3.40 -8.31 -1.58
CA LEU A 13 3.51 -9.73 -1.31
C LEU A 13 2.19 -10.36 -0.85
N GLY A 14 1.12 -9.57 -0.66
CA GLY A 14 -0.19 -10.06 -0.23
C GLY A 14 -0.26 -10.45 1.25
N TYR A 15 0.69 -9.99 2.08
CA TYR A 15 0.67 -10.22 3.53
C TYR A 15 -0.37 -9.35 4.25
N ILE A 16 -0.65 -8.16 3.73
CA ILE A 16 -1.66 -7.24 4.27
C ILE A 16 -2.64 -6.86 3.17
N SER A 17 -3.91 -6.68 3.55
CA SER A 17 -4.94 -6.24 2.62
C SER A 17 -4.87 -4.73 2.40
N ALA A 18 -5.55 -4.26 1.35
CA ALA A 18 -5.77 -2.85 1.09
C ALA A 18 -6.33 -2.10 2.32
N GLU A 19 -7.17 -2.77 3.09
CA GLU A 19 -7.81 -2.26 4.30
C GLU A 19 -6.80 -2.08 5.43
N ASP A 20 -6.00 -3.11 5.74
CA ASP A 20 -4.90 -3.03 6.72
C ASP A 20 -3.90 -1.91 6.37
N LEU A 21 -3.55 -1.78 5.09
CA LEU A 21 -2.65 -0.72 4.65
C LEU A 21 -3.28 0.66 4.81
N LEU A 22 -4.59 0.82 4.57
CA LEU A 22 -5.33 2.05 4.83
C LEU A 22 -5.38 2.40 6.33
N GLU A 23 -5.51 1.41 7.20
CA GLU A 23 -5.45 1.61 8.66
C GLU A 23 -4.08 2.05 9.14
N LEU A 24 -3.01 1.49 8.56
CA LEU A 24 -1.63 1.93 8.78
C LEU A 24 -1.36 3.33 8.17
N ALA A 25 -2.00 3.63 7.04
CA ALA A 25 -1.87 4.92 6.36
C ALA A 25 -2.67 6.04 7.04
N LYS A 26 -3.74 5.75 7.78
CA LYS A 26 -4.57 6.72 8.53
C LYS A 26 -3.75 7.69 9.40
N PRO A 27 -2.87 7.23 10.31
CA PRO A 27 -2.02 8.13 11.09
C PRO A 27 -0.98 8.87 10.24
N MET A 28 -0.64 8.34 9.07
CA MET A 28 0.34 8.92 8.14
C MET A 28 -0.28 9.75 7.01
N GLU A 29 -1.61 9.89 6.97
CA GLU A 29 -2.36 10.59 5.92
C GLU A 29 -1.97 12.06 5.79
N LYS A 30 -1.57 12.67 6.91
CA LYS A 30 -1.08 14.04 6.95
C LYS A 30 0.25 14.22 6.20
N ASN A 31 0.98 13.13 5.93
CA ASN A 31 2.23 13.12 5.19
C ASN A 31 2.04 12.64 3.75
N SER A 32 2.94 13.08 2.86
CA SER A 32 2.96 12.66 1.45
C SER A 32 3.03 11.14 1.26
N TYR A 33 3.61 10.43 2.23
CA TYR A 33 3.74 8.98 2.21
C TYR A 33 2.40 8.26 2.45
N GLY A 34 1.54 8.74 3.37
CA GLY A 34 0.19 8.18 3.54
C GLY A 34 -0.68 8.37 2.29
N LYS A 35 -0.58 9.53 1.62
CA LYS A 35 -1.25 9.76 0.33
C LYS A 35 -0.76 8.81 -0.76
N TYR A 36 0.54 8.53 -0.80
CA TYR A 36 1.14 7.58 -1.74
C TYR A 36 0.65 6.14 -1.48
N LEU A 37 0.62 5.70 -0.22
CA LEU A 37 0.08 4.41 0.20
C LEU A 37 -1.39 4.23 -0.21
N GLN A 38 -2.24 5.24 0.02
CA GLN A 38 -3.65 5.21 -0.42
C GLN A 38 -3.78 5.10 -1.95
N GLY A 39 -2.91 5.80 -2.69
CA GLY A 39 -2.86 5.72 -4.15
C GLY A 39 -2.43 4.34 -4.68
N LEU A 40 -1.49 3.68 -4.00
CA LEU A 40 -1.06 2.32 -4.32
C LEU A 40 -2.20 1.31 -4.17
N VAL A 41 -3.02 1.46 -3.13
CA VAL A 41 -4.21 0.63 -2.91
C VAL A 41 -5.21 0.77 -4.06
N VAL A 42 -5.49 2.01 -4.46
CA VAL A 42 -6.41 2.30 -5.57
C VAL A 42 -5.88 1.74 -6.90
N ASN A 43 -4.58 1.88 -7.18
CA ASN A 43 -3.99 1.44 -8.45
C ASN A 43 -3.85 -0.08 -8.56
N THR A 44 -3.57 -0.78 -7.45
CA THR A 44 -3.31 -2.23 -7.46
C THR A 44 -4.56 -3.07 -7.74
N ARG A 45 -5.77 -2.56 -7.46
CA ARG A 45 -7.03 -3.26 -7.80
C ARG A 45 -7.17 -3.57 -9.30
N ASP A 46 -6.49 -2.82 -10.16
CA ASP A 46 -6.50 -3.03 -11.61
C ASP A 46 -5.49 -4.12 -12.06
N LEU A 47 -4.36 -4.23 -11.34
CA LEU A 47 -3.25 -5.09 -11.74
C LEU A 47 -3.42 -6.56 -11.34
N GLN A 48 -4.19 -6.87 -10.30
CA GLN A 48 -4.43 -8.26 -9.89
C GLN A 48 -5.37 -9.02 -10.85
N SER A 49 -6.03 -8.33 -11.78
CA SER A 49 -6.89 -8.96 -12.80
C SER A 49 -6.13 -9.50 -14.02
N ARG A 50 -4.79 -9.40 -14.06
CA ARG A 50 -3.96 -9.75 -15.24
C ARG A 50 -3.06 -10.98 -15.06
N VAL A 51 -3.29 -11.80 -14.03
CA VAL A 51 -2.62 -13.10 -13.89
C VAL A 51 -3.68 -14.20 -13.99
N VAL A 52 -4.02 -14.53 -15.23
CA VAL A 52 -4.63 -15.81 -15.65
C VAL A 52 -3.64 -16.54 -16.53
#